data_AF-A0A519XWA6-F1
#
_entry.id   AF-A0A519XWA6-F1
#
_cell.length_a   1.000
_cell.length_b   1.000
_cell.length_c   1.000
_cell.angle_alpha   90.00
_cell.angle_beta   90.00
_cell.angle_gamma   90.00
#
_symmetry.space_group_name_H-M   'P 1'
#
loop_
_entity.id
_entity.type
_entity.pdbx_description
1 polymer ?
#
loop_
_entity_poly.entity_id
_entity_poly.type
_entity_poly.pdbx_seq_one_letter_code
_entity_poly.pdbx_strand_id
1 'polypeptide(L)'
;MSSNALFSPFSLKSLQLKNRIVMAPMTRSFSPAGVPGADVAAYYRRRAEGQVGLILTEGTVVERPASSNDPNIPHFYGEQALAGWQQVVSEVHAGGGQIGPQLWHMGVMNEHHSGWAPAQPFEGPSGLVAPGKPKGNAMTENDI
;
A
#
# COMPACT_ATOMS: atom_id res chain seq x y z
N MET A 1 -1.80 32.51 -7.99
CA MET A 1 -3.00 31.66 -7.86
C MET A 1 -3.39 31.61 -6.39
N SER A 2 -4.68 31.66 -6.05
CA SER A 2 -5.13 31.54 -4.66
C SER A 2 -5.07 30.08 -4.19
N SER A 3 -4.50 29.82 -3.02
CA SER A 3 -4.43 28.48 -2.40
C SER A 3 -5.76 28.02 -1.79
N ASN A 4 -6.79 28.88 -1.75
CA ASN A 4 -8.08 28.59 -1.12
C ASN A 4 -8.76 27.32 -1.66
N ALA A 5 -8.58 27.01 -2.95
CA ALA A 5 -9.13 25.80 -3.55
C ALA A 5 -8.62 24.51 -2.89
N LEU A 6 -7.34 24.47 -2.48
CA LEU A 6 -6.74 23.31 -1.82
C LEU A 6 -7.35 23.04 -0.45
N PHE A 7 -7.74 24.09 0.28
CA PHE A 7 -8.32 24.00 1.62
C PHE A 7 -9.85 23.88 1.61
N SER A 8 -10.49 23.95 0.45
CA SER A 8 -11.94 23.76 0.32
C SER A 8 -12.33 22.28 0.48
N PRO A 9 -13.47 21.97 1.13
CA PRO A 9 -14.00 20.61 1.20
C PRO A 9 -14.20 19.97 -0.18
N PHE A 10 -14.18 18.64 -0.21
CA PHE A 10 -14.47 17.84 -1.40
C PHE A 10 -15.37 16.66 -1.03
N SER A 11 -16.34 16.35 -1.88
CA SER A 11 -17.31 15.28 -1.67
C SER A 11 -17.43 14.45 -2.94
N LEU A 12 -17.38 13.13 -2.81
CA LEU A 12 -17.60 12.19 -3.91
C LEU A 12 -18.29 10.93 -3.38
N LYS A 13 -19.55 10.70 -3.80
CA LYS A 13 -20.39 9.63 -3.25
C LYS A 13 -20.44 9.72 -1.71
N SER A 14 -19.95 8.72 -1.00
CA SER A 14 -19.86 8.69 0.47
C SER A 14 -18.56 9.27 1.02
N LEU A 15 -17.57 9.59 0.17
CA LEU A 15 -16.28 10.13 0.60
C LEU A 15 -16.40 11.63 0.84
N GLN A 16 -16.19 12.05 2.09
CA GLN A 16 -16.23 13.44 2.52
C GLN A 16 -14.84 13.85 3.02
N LEU A 17 -14.20 14.82 2.36
CA LEU A 17 -12.88 15.32 2.71
C LEU A 17 -12.96 16.77 3.18
N LYS A 18 -12.27 17.09 4.27
CA LYS A 18 -12.17 18.45 4.83
C LYS A 18 -11.38 19.42 3.95
N ASN A 19 -10.54 18.90 3.07
CA ASN A 19 -9.74 19.64 2.09
C ASN A 19 -9.34 18.72 0.92
N ARG A 20 -8.62 19.27 -0.07
CA ARG A 20 -8.16 18.54 -1.27
C ARG A 20 -6.71 18.08 -1.16
N ILE A 21 -6.17 18.00 0.05
CA ILE A 21 -4.80 17.56 0.30
C ILE A 21 -4.83 16.05 0.50
N VAL A 22 -4.18 15.34 -0.43
CA VAL A 22 -4.06 13.89 -0.42
C VAL A 22 -2.61 13.51 -0.19
N MET A 23 -2.35 12.64 0.77
CA MET A 23 -1.06 11.97 0.87
C MET A 23 -1.05 10.83 -0.15
N ALA A 24 -0.11 10.90 -1.10
CA ALA A 24 0.12 9.83 -2.05
C ALA A 24 0.69 8.56 -1.37
N PRO A 25 0.54 7.38 -1.98
CA PRO A 25 1.16 6.14 -1.50
C PRO A 25 2.68 6.28 -1.40
N MET A 26 3.24 5.97 -0.23
CA MET A 26 4.67 6.02 0.04
C MET A 26 5.10 4.77 0.81
N THR A 27 5.57 3.75 0.09
CA THR A 27 6.08 2.50 0.68
C THR A 27 7.29 2.76 1.54
N ARG A 28 7.29 2.19 2.76
CA ARG A 28 8.36 2.42 3.75
C ARG A 28 9.07 1.15 4.22
N SER A 29 8.46 -0.02 4.03
CA SER A 29 9.04 -1.30 4.49
C SER A 29 9.17 -1.40 6.03
N PHE A 30 8.19 -0.88 6.76
CA PHE A 30 8.12 -0.88 8.24
C PHE A 30 7.04 -1.82 8.79
N SER A 31 6.63 -2.83 8.02
CA SER A 31 5.67 -3.83 8.49
C SER A 31 6.36 -5.19 8.56
N PRO A 32 7.09 -5.51 9.64
CA PRO A 32 7.81 -6.78 9.76
C PRO A 32 6.92 -7.98 9.45
N ALA A 33 7.38 -8.85 8.55
CA ALA A 33 6.62 -10.00 8.06
C ALA A 33 5.23 -9.63 7.46
N GLY A 34 5.12 -8.42 6.91
CA GLY A 34 3.90 -7.90 6.31
C GLY A 34 2.83 -7.44 7.30
N VAL A 35 3.12 -7.36 8.60
CA VAL A 35 2.14 -6.95 9.62
C VAL A 35 2.39 -5.49 10.04
N PRO A 36 1.46 -4.55 9.77
CA PRO A 36 1.61 -3.17 10.21
C PRO A 36 1.43 -3.07 11.73
N GLY A 37 2.43 -2.48 12.40
CA GLY A 37 2.45 -2.31 13.85
C GLY A 37 1.98 -0.93 14.33
N ALA A 38 2.18 -0.68 15.62
CA ALA A 38 1.83 0.59 16.27
C ALA A 38 2.59 1.80 15.70
N ASP A 39 3.81 1.59 15.20
CA ASP A 39 4.63 2.60 14.54
C ASP A 39 4.04 3.04 13.19
N VAL A 40 3.52 2.08 12.41
CA VAL A 40 2.77 2.33 11.16
C VAL A 40 1.49 3.11 11.46
N ALA A 41 0.74 2.72 12.50
CA ALA A 41 -0.46 3.42 12.92
C ALA A 41 -0.17 4.87 13.36
N ALA A 42 0.85 5.06 14.21
CA ALA A 42 1.29 6.37 14.66
C ALA A 42 1.78 7.25 13.49
N TYR A 43 2.45 6.64 12.50
CA TYR A 43 2.89 7.34 11.30
C TYR A 43 1.71 7.96 10.53
N TYR A 44 0.65 7.21 10.27
CA TYR A 44 -0.50 7.70 9.52
C TYR A 44 -1.37 8.66 10.34
N ARG A 45 -1.57 8.38 11.64
CA ARG A 45 -2.27 9.28 12.56
C ARG A 45 -1.65 10.68 12.55
N ARG A 46 -0.32 10.79 12.59
CA ARG A 46 0.37 12.09 12.54
C ARG A 46 0.05 12.89 11.27
N ARG A 47 -0.24 12.24 10.14
CA ARG A 47 -0.65 12.93 8.90
C ARG A 47 -2.10 13.40 8.97
N ALA A 48 -2.98 12.60 9.57
CA ALA A 48 -4.35 12.99 9.83
C ALA A 48 -4.44 14.23 10.75
N GLU A 49 -3.67 14.21 11.85
CA GLU A 49 -3.50 15.33 12.78
C GLU A 49 -2.91 16.57 12.10
N GLY A 50 -1.99 16.36 11.14
CA GLY A 50 -1.45 17.38 10.24
C GLY A 50 -2.44 17.90 9.19
N GLN A 51 -3.73 17.62 9.32
CA GLN A 51 -4.81 18.09 8.46
C GLN A 51 -4.80 17.53 7.03
N VAL A 52 -4.12 16.41 6.75
CA VAL A 52 -4.32 15.71 5.46
C VAL A 52 -5.77 15.24 5.36
N GLY A 53 -6.42 15.52 4.22
CA GLY A 53 -7.83 15.17 3.98
C GLY A 53 -8.01 13.67 3.73
N LEU A 54 -7.22 13.12 2.79
CA LEU A 54 -7.21 11.69 2.46
C LEU A 54 -5.78 11.16 2.49
N ILE A 55 -5.61 10.01 3.14
CA ILE A 55 -4.37 9.25 3.16
C ILE A 55 -4.57 8.04 2.25
N LEU A 56 -3.71 7.90 1.25
CA LEU A 56 -3.54 6.62 0.58
C LEU A 56 -2.38 5.91 1.25
N THR A 57 -2.59 4.65 1.66
CA THR A 57 -1.53 3.87 2.30
C THR A 57 -0.34 3.69 1.36
N GLU A 58 0.78 3.23 1.90
CA GLU A 58 1.76 2.47 1.13
C GLU A 58 1.13 1.35 0.30
N GLY A 59 1.89 0.83 -0.67
CA GLY A 59 1.48 -0.37 -1.39
C GLY A 59 1.25 -1.52 -0.42
N THR A 60 0.09 -2.16 -0.52
CA THR A 60 -0.31 -3.29 0.31
C THR A 60 -0.54 -4.50 -0.59
N VAL A 61 0.13 -5.61 -0.31
CA VAL A 61 0.12 -6.75 -1.23
C VAL A 61 -1.04 -7.69 -0.99
N VAL A 62 -1.57 -8.27 -2.06
CA VAL A 62 -2.68 -9.24 -2.05
C VAL A 62 -2.20 -10.64 -1.67
N GLU A 63 -3.13 -11.56 -1.39
CA GLU A 63 -2.84 -12.97 -1.06
C GLU A 63 -2.37 -13.75 -2.30
N ARG A 64 -1.19 -13.39 -2.81
CA ARG A 64 -0.55 -13.99 -3.97
C ARG A 64 0.95 -14.09 -3.68
N PRO A 65 1.56 -15.29 -3.69
CA PRO A 65 2.95 -15.48 -3.24
C PRO A 65 3.98 -14.59 -3.93
N ALA A 66 3.77 -14.26 -5.20
CA ALA A 66 4.68 -13.47 -6.05
C ALA A 66 4.42 -11.95 -6.02
N SER A 67 3.46 -11.49 -5.21
CA SER A 67 3.00 -10.09 -5.23
C SER A 67 3.97 -9.08 -4.66
N SER A 68 4.94 -9.51 -3.84
CA SER A 68 5.91 -8.64 -3.16
C SER A 68 7.35 -9.00 -3.52
N ASN A 69 8.21 -7.98 -3.57
CA ASN A 69 9.66 -8.15 -3.62
C ASN A 69 10.37 -7.74 -2.32
N ASP A 70 9.64 -7.44 -1.25
CA ASP A 70 10.17 -7.05 0.06
C ASP A 70 9.32 -7.67 1.19
N PRO A 71 9.93 -8.34 2.18
CA PRO A 71 9.21 -9.03 3.26
C PRO A 71 8.50 -8.07 4.22
N ASN A 72 8.83 -6.78 4.18
CA ASN A 72 8.32 -5.78 5.10
C ASN A 72 7.30 -4.83 4.46
N ILE A 73 6.90 -5.10 3.21
CA ILE A 73 5.71 -4.50 2.60
C ILE A 73 4.49 -5.12 3.28
N PRO A 74 3.54 -4.32 3.78
CA PRO A 74 2.38 -4.86 4.48
C PRO A 74 1.48 -5.70 3.58
N HIS A 75 0.96 -6.77 4.15
CA HIS A 75 -0.07 -7.61 3.54
C HIS A 75 -1.45 -6.96 3.70
N PHE A 76 -2.32 -7.18 2.72
CA PHE A 76 -3.75 -6.84 2.79
C PHE A 76 -4.61 -8.12 2.79
N TYR A 77 -4.15 -9.12 3.52
CA TYR A 77 -4.77 -10.43 3.69
C TYR A 77 -4.28 -11.07 4.99
N GLY A 78 -4.98 -12.11 5.46
CA GLY A 78 -4.65 -12.80 6.71
C GLY A 78 -5.02 -12.00 7.96
N GLU A 79 -5.36 -12.71 9.03
CA GLU A 79 -5.95 -12.11 10.23
C GLU A 79 -5.03 -11.09 10.91
N GLN A 80 -3.72 -11.39 11.03
CA GLN A 80 -2.78 -10.53 11.74
C GLN A 80 -2.57 -9.19 11.04
N ALA A 81 -2.37 -9.21 9.72
CA ALA A 81 -2.16 -7.99 8.96
C ALA A 81 -3.45 -7.16 8.88
N LEU A 82 -4.61 -7.80 8.70
CA LEU A 82 -5.91 -7.11 8.71
C LEU A 82 -6.23 -6.49 10.08
N ALA A 83 -5.87 -7.13 11.18
CA ALA A 83 -6.00 -6.55 12.53
C ALA A 83 -5.08 -5.33 12.71
N GLY A 84 -3.84 -5.40 12.22
CA GLY A 84 -2.94 -4.25 12.19
C GLY A 84 -3.49 -3.09 11.36
N TRP A 85 -4.05 -3.37 10.18
CA TRP A 85 -4.71 -2.36 9.36
C TRP A 85 -5.95 -1.76 10.02
N GLN A 86 -6.74 -2.57 10.72
CA GLN A 86 -7.88 -2.07 11.50
C GLN A 86 -7.42 -1.04 12.53
N GLN A 87 -6.31 -1.31 13.25
CA GLN A 87 -5.73 -0.34 14.17
C GLN A 87 -5.28 0.94 13.46
N VAL A 88 -4.59 0.83 12.32
CA VAL A 88 -4.18 1.99 11.50
C VAL A 88 -5.38 2.86 11.11
N VAL A 89 -6.46 2.24 10.63
CA VAL A 89 -7.69 2.93 10.22
C VAL A 89 -8.33 3.64 11.41
N SER A 90 -8.46 2.96 12.55
CA SER A 90 -9.00 3.54 13.78
C SER A 90 -8.20 4.78 14.24
N GLU A 91 -6.87 4.70 14.23
CA GLU A 91 -5.99 5.81 14.62
C GLU A 91 -6.06 7.00 13.66
N VAL A 92 -6.20 6.74 12.36
CA VAL A 92 -6.38 7.80 11.35
C VAL A 92 -7.72 8.50 11.49
N HIS A 93 -8.79 7.73 11.70
CA HIS A 93 -10.12 8.29 11.94
C HIS A 93 -10.15 9.10 13.24
N ALA A 94 -9.50 8.62 14.31
CA ALA A 94 -9.35 9.37 15.56
C ALA A 94 -8.58 10.68 15.37
N GLY A 95 -7.59 10.71 14.46
CA GLY A 95 -6.89 11.93 14.03
C GLY A 95 -7.68 12.83 13.07
N GLY A 96 -8.92 12.46 12.69
CA GLY A 96 -9.78 13.24 11.82
C GLY A 96 -9.39 13.23 10.33
N GLY A 97 -8.73 12.18 9.88
CA GLY A 97 -8.40 11.93 8.47
C GLY A 97 -9.28 10.83 7.86
N GLN A 98 -9.29 10.74 6.53
CA GLN A 98 -9.82 9.59 5.79
C GLN A 98 -8.65 8.75 5.26
N ILE A 99 -8.86 7.45 5.05
CA ILE A 99 -7.82 6.55 4.55
C ILE A 99 -8.37 5.50 3.58
N GLY A 100 -7.56 5.13 2.59
CA GLY A 100 -7.83 4.01 1.69
C GLY A 100 -6.56 3.26 1.30
N PRO A 101 -6.65 1.93 1.07
CA PRO A 101 -5.49 1.14 0.71
C PRO A 101 -5.12 1.30 -0.78
N GLN A 102 -3.82 1.29 -1.08
CA GLN A 102 -3.33 0.97 -2.41
C GLN A 102 -3.10 -0.55 -2.49
N LEU A 103 -3.99 -1.27 -3.17
CA LEU A 103 -3.77 -2.69 -3.45
C LEU A 103 -2.69 -2.86 -4.52
N TRP A 104 -1.77 -3.78 -4.29
CA TRP A 104 -0.55 -3.88 -5.08
C TRP A 104 -0.20 -5.33 -5.42
N HIS A 105 0.15 -5.54 -6.68
CA HIS A 105 0.87 -6.70 -7.16
C HIS A 105 2.04 -6.18 -7.99
N MET A 106 3.27 -6.48 -7.58
CA MET A 106 4.46 -5.84 -8.16
C MET A 106 4.84 -6.40 -9.54
N GLY A 107 4.32 -7.57 -9.87
CA GLY A 107 4.66 -8.25 -11.12
C GLY A 107 6.09 -8.81 -11.09
N VAL A 108 6.77 -8.81 -12.23
CA VAL A 108 8.15 -9.28 -12.33
C VAL A 108 9.13 -8.21 -11.83
N MET A 109 9.79 -8.49 -10.72
CA MET A 109 10.75 -7.59 -10.08
C MET A 109 12.15 -8.21 -9.97
N ASN A 110 13.14 -7.36 -9.68
CA ASN A 110 14.40 -7.85 -9.12
C ASN A 110 14.22 -8.19 -7.64
N GLU A 111 15.03 -9.13 -7.16
CA GLU A 111 15.12 -9.51 -5.76
C GLU A 111 15.41 -8.30 -4.87
N HIS A 112 14.99 -8.38 -3.61
CA HIS A 112 15.32 -7.37 -2.62
C HIS A 112 16.84 -7.28 -2.45
N HIS A 113 17.36 -6.09 -2.10
CA HIS A 113 18.79 -5.90 -1.85
C HIS A 113 19.33 -6.75 -0.68
N SER A 114 18.45 -7.24 0.20
CA SER A 114 18.80 -8.19 1.27
C SER A 114 18.92 -9.64 0.81
N GLY A 115 18.66 -9.93 -0.47
CA GLY A 115 18.55 -11.29 -1.01
C GLY A 115 17.21 -11.98 -0.71
N TRP A 116 16.25 -11.28 -0.10
CA TRP A 116 14.91 -11.83 0.06
C TRP A 116 14.22 -11.97 -1.29
N ALA A 117 13.53 -13.10 -1.45
CA ALA A 117 12.70 -13.41 -2.60
C ALA A 117 11.37 -14.03 -2.12
N PRO A 118 10.27 -13.87 -2.88
CA PRO A 118 9.04 -14.58 -2.61
C PRO A 118 9.21 -16.11 -2.67
N ALA A 119 8.27 -16.83 -2.07
CA ALA A 119 8.28 -18.29 -2.02
C ALA A 119 8.09 -18.97 -3.40
N GLN A 120 7.57 -18.22 -4.38
CA GLN A 120 7.42 -18.64 -5.77
C GLN A 120 8.10 -17.61 -6.66
N PRO A 121 8.58 -17.98 -7.88
CA PRO A 121 9.10 -17.02 -8.83
C PRO A 121 8.11 -15.87 -9.06
N PHE A 122 8.62 -14.67 -9.32
CA PHE A 122 7.75 -13.57 -9.73
C PHE A 122 6.92 -13.95 -10.94
N GLU A 123 5.79 -13.27 -11.13
CA GLU A 123 4.89 -13.52 -12.24
C GLU A 123 4.48 -12.23 -12.92
N GLY A 124 4.16 -12.31 -14.19
CA GLY A 124 3.65 -11.18 -14.95
C GLY A 124 3.17 -11.61 -16.33
N PRO A 125 2.84 -10.67 -17.21
CA PRO A 125 2.23 -11.00 -18.50
C PRO A 125 3.14 -11.78 -19.46
N SER A 126 4.46 -11.70 -19.29
CA SER A 126 5.44 -12.38 -20.17
C SER A 126 6.60 -13.06 -19.44
N GLY A 127 6.65 -12.99 -18.10
CA GLY A 127 7.78 -13.49 -17.30
C GLY A 127 9.08 -12.68 -17.43
N LEU A 128 9.04 -11.53 -18.12
CA LEU A 128 10.21 -10.69 -18.36
C LEU A 128 10.25 -9.49 -17.41
N VAL A 129 11.42 -9.20 -16.83
CA VAL A 129 11.64 -7.95 -16.05
C VAL A 129 11.99 -6.77 -16.96
N ALA A 130 12.54 -7.06 -18.14
CA ALA A 130 12.82 -6.10 -19.21
C ALA A 130 12.87 -6.84 -20.55
N PRO A 131 12.87 -6.14 -21.70
CA PRO A 131 12.99 -6.79 -23.01
C PRO A 131 14.17 -7.77 -23.08
N GLY A 132 13.86 -9.04 -23.37
CA GLY A 132 14.86 -10.12 -23.46
C GLY A 132 15.46 -10.59 -22.12
N LYS A 133 14.93 -10.15 -20.97
CA LYS A 133 15.45 -10.51 -19.63
C LYS A 133 14.41 -11.31 -18.83
N PRO A 134 14.42 -12.66 -18.89
CA PRO A 134 13.52 -13.49 -18.10
C PRO A 134 13.88 -13.45 -16.61
N LYS A 135 12.87 -13.29 -15.74
CA LYS A 135 13.06 -13.24 -14.27
C LYS A 135 11.86 -13.78 -13.49
N GLY A 136 10.82 -14.23 -14.18
CA GLY A 136 9.61 -14.78 -13.59
C GLY A 136 8.84 -15.64 -14.59
N ASN A 137 7.64 -16.03 -14.21
CA ASN A 137 6.73 -16.80 -15.04
C ASN A 137 5.76 -15.88 -15.79
N ALA A 138 5.39 -16.29 -17.01
CA ALA A 138 4.23 -15.72 -17.68
C ALA A 138 2.96 -16.28 -17.02
N MET A 139 2.03 -15.41 -16.62
CA MET A 139 0.74 -15.82 -16.07
C MET A 139 -0.11 -16.50 -17.15
N THR A 140 -0.79 -17.58 -16.77
CA THR A 140 -1.76 -18.27 -17.62
C THR A 140 -3.15 -17.65 -17.50
N GLU A 141 -4.10 -18.05 -18.33
CA GLU A 141 -5.50 -17.63 -18.19
C GLU A 141 -6.12 -18.04 -16.85
N ASN A 142 -5.65 -19.14 -16.23
CA ASN A 142 -6.13 -19.56 -14.92
C ASN A 142 -5.56 -18.71 -13.76
N ASP A 143 -4.48 -17.96 -14.01
CA ASP A 143 -3.86 -17.10 -13.01
C ASP A 143 -4.51 -15.71 -12.92
N ILE A 144 -5.32 -15.33 -13.92
CA ILE A 144 -5.94 -14.00 -14.09
C ILE A 144 -7.42 -14.05 -13.70
#